data_AF-A0A9P7D2X4-F1
#
_entry.id   AF-A0A9P7D2X4-F1
#
_cell.length_a   1.000
_cell.length_b   1.000
_cell.length_c   1.000
_cell.angle_alpha   90.00
_cell.angle_beta   90.00
_cell.angle_gamma   90.00
#
_symmetry.space_group_name_H-M   'P 1'
#
loop_
_entity.id
_entity.type
_entity.pdbx_description
1 polymer ?
#
loop_
_entity_poly.entity_id
_entity_poly.type
_entity_poly.pdbx_seq_one_letter_code
_entity_poly.pdbx_strand_id
1 'polypeptide(L)'
;MSGVEHNFSGALATWKDIKLQELQKTLDTQGIEIIDNQKESVLGRKQLADRTKEFKKIPDDEKLNSFKGLLKGSHILFLGVLLSIPNSGAAYQTEIDSLMKRSKVSENVFLNVYKVLAEAPDPYPLLEAAVDQAVKATEAHALEAESSSALDASKCRVEQLEARMDKLVVQKESEINAAYNERMHDYEEREQDLQRQVALYRDQVRDLRLSNESNQAKLFDHSQCQDQEIISRLAEADMIMVDLECANSRVATIEQRNAREADFARTEVDALKIKLKTYADYDEVKRELEILKYIEFAGFDPDDDWSSPDEDEDGVHLPNPNADKANAQQGKSLEVLLTTKNKQILQELTRFRILHTSLEASLKSTQDELADTHAEFAK
;
A
#
# COMPACT_ATOMS: atom_id res chain seq x y z
N MET A 1 63.11 -73.05 5.85
CA MET A 1 61.90 -72.86 6.66
C MET A 1 61.27 -71.54 6.24
N SER A 2 60.47 -71.57 5.16
CA SER A 2 59.85 -70.35 4.63
C SER A 2 58.56 -70.08 5.40
N GLY A 3 58.39 -68.84 5.84
CA GLY A 3 57.14 -68.35 6.39
C GLY A 3 56.04 -68.51 5.36
N VAL A 4 55.16 -69.48 5.60
CA VAL A 4 53.84 -69.50 4.98
C VAL A 4 53.03 -68.51 5.79
N GLU A 5 52.68 -67.37 5.21
CA GLU A 5 51.64 -66.52 5.76
C GLU A 5 50.42 -67.43 6.01
N HIS A 6 50.05 -67.60 7.27
CA HIS A 6 48.85 -68.33 7.68
C HIS A 6 47.62 -67.48 7.31
N ASN A 7 47.36 -67.35 6.01
CA ASN A 7 46.18 -66.67 5.51
C ASN A 7 44.95 -67.52 5.85
N PHE A 8 43.88 -66.86 6.31
CA PHE A 8 42.66 -67.53 6.78
C PHE A 8 42.08 -68.48 5.72
N SER A 9 42.14 -68.09 4.45
CA SER A 9 41.77 -68.92 3.29
C SER A 9 42.67 -70.17 3.15
N GLY A 10 43.98 -70.03 3.37
CA GLY A 10 44.91 -71.15 3.34
C GLY A 10 44.70 -72.11 4.52
N ALA A 11 44.40 -71.59 5.72
CA ALA A 11 44.06 -72.39 6.88
C ALA A 11 42.74 -73.16 6.66
N LEU A 12 41.72 -72.51 6.10
CA LEU A 12 40.42 -73.12 5.78
C LEU A 12 40.57 -74.24 4.75
N ALA A 13 41.34 -74.02 3.68
CA ALA A 13 41.64 -75.06 2.67
C ALA A 13 42.39 -76.25 3.29
N THR A 14 43.39 -75.98 4.13
CA THR A 14 44.19 -77.03 4.78
C THR A 14 43.33 -77.90 5.70
N TRP A 15 42.47 -77.30 6.53
CA TRP A 15 41.57 -78.05 7.43
C TRP A 15 40.45 -78.79 6.68
N LYS A 16 40.00 -78.25 5.54
CA LYS A 16 39.09 -78.96 4.62
C LYS A 16 39.68 -80.26 4.11
N ASP A 17 40.95 -80.21 3.72
CA ASP A 17 41.65 -81.34 3.12
C ASP A 17 42.05 -82.39 4.16
N ILE A 18 42.38 -81.96 5.39
CA ILE A 18 42.69 -82.86 6.52
C ILE A 18 41.48 -83.72 6.89
N LYS A 19 40.25 -83.19 6.76
CA LYS A 19 39.00 -83.89 7.10
C LYS A 19 39.08 -84.61 8.43
N LEU A 20 39.24 -83.84 9.50
CA LEU A 20 39.58 -84.37 10.83
C LEU A 20 38.63 -85.50 11.28
N GLN A 21 37.34 -85.43 10.95
CA GLN A 21 36.36 -86.49 11.25
C GLN A 21 36.64 -87.84 10.55
N GLU A 22 37.12 -87.82 9.30
CA GLU A 22 37.50 -89.05 8.57
C GLU A 22 38.82 -89.61 9.12
N LEU A 23 39.75 -88.72 9.46
CA LEU A 23 41.02 -89.07 10.10
C LEU A 23 40.82 -89.67 11.49
N GLN A 24 39.94 -89.09 12.32
CA GLN A 24 39.55 -89.63 13.63
C GLN A 24 39.05 -91.06 13.50
N LYS A 25 38.08 -91.34 12.62
CA LYS A 25 37.56 -92.72 12.40
C LYS A 25 38.65 -93.72 12.00
N THR A 26 39.60 -93.28 11.17
CA THR A 26 40.72 -94.13 10.74
C THR A 26 41.66 -94.42 11.92
N LEU A 27 41.97 -93.40 12.73
CA LEU A 27 42.80 -93.55 13.93
C LEU A 27 42.09 -94.36 15.03
N ASP A 28 40.77 -94.26 15.16
CA ASP A 28 39.96 -95.06 16.09
C ASP A 28 40.13 -96.55 15.76
N THR A 29 40.03 -96.89 14.48
CA THR A 29 40.16 -98.27 13.98
C THR A 29 41.57 -98.81 14.25
N GLN A 30 42.60 -98.03 13.93
CA GLN A 30 44.00 -98.40 14.20
C GLN A 30 44.30 -98.48 15.70
N GLY A 31 43.71 -97.61 16.52
CA GLY A 31 43.83 -97.64 17.98
C GLY A 31 43.24 -98.90 18.59
N ILE A 32 42.08 -99.35 18.11
CA ILE A 32 41.48 -100.62 18.52
C ILE A 32 42.38 -101.79 18.13
N GLU A 33 42.88 -101.83 16.89
CA GLU A 33 43.79 -102.88 16.43
C GLU A 33 45.07 -102.95 17.26
N ILE A 34 45.67 -101.81 17.62
CA ILE A 34 46.85 -101.75 18.49
C ILE A 34 46.53 -102.32 19.89
N ILE A 35 45.39 -101.96 20.47
CA ILE A 35 44.97 -102.47 21.78
C ILE A 35 44.73 -103.98 21.73
N ASP A 36 44.11 -104.49 20.67
CA ASP A 36 43.85 -105.92 20.53
C ASP A 36 45.15 -106.72 20.27
N ASN A 37 46.09 -106.17 19.49
CA ASN A 37 47.44 -106.72 19.34
C ASN A 37 48.20 -106.75 20.68
N GLN A 38 48.06 -105.72 21.52
CA GLN A 38 48.62 -105.74 22.87
C GLN A 38 48.03 -106.87 23.72
N LYS A 39 46.70 -107.04 23.70
CA LYS A 39 46.03 -108.12 24.42
C LYS A 39 46.47 -109.50 23.92
N GLU A 40 46.51 -109.70 22.61
CA GLU A 40 46.93 -110.97 22.00
C GLU A 40 48.39 -111.29 22.32
N SER A 41 49.29 -110.30 22.27
CA SER A 41 50.69 -110.45 22.66
C SER A 41 50.86 -110.83 24.14
N VAL A 42 50.02 -110.29 25.04
CA VAL A 42 50.03 -110.67 26.46
C VAL A 42 49.46 -112.07 26.68
N LEU A 43 48.34 -112.41 26.04
CA LEU A 43 47.71 -113.73 26.13
C LEU A 43 48.60 -114.82 25.54
N GLY A 44 49.20 -114.57 24.37
CA GLY A 44 50.16 -115.47 23.72
C GLY A 44 51.37 -115.76 24.59
N ARG A 45 51.93 -114.73 25.26
CA ARG A 45 53.02 -114.91 26.24
C ARG A 45 52.59 -115.78 27.43
N LYS A 46 51.37 -115.58 27.94
CA LYS A 46 50.83 -116.37 29.06
C LYS A 46 50.62 -117.84 28.67
N GLN A 47 49.94 -118.07 27.55
CA GLN A 47 49.71 -119.43 27.01
C GLN A 47 51.02 -120.16 26.72
N LEU A 48 52.03 -119.45 26.19
CA LEU A 48 53.37 -120.00 25.96
C LEU A 48 54.01 -120.42 27.29
N ALA A 49 54.00 -119.55 28.30
CA ALA A 49 54.56 -119.87 29.60
C ALA A 49 53.90 -121.10 30.25
N ASP A 50 52.58 -121.23 30.11
CA ASP A 50 51.82 -122.37 30.64
C ASP A 50 52.14 -123.67 29.87
N ARG A 51 52.15 -123.63 28.53
CA ARG A 51 52.53 -124.78 27.68
C ARG A 51 53.99 -125.21 27.89
N THR A 52 54.93 -124.28 28.11
CA THR A 52 56.32 -124.61 28.43
C THR A 52 56.45 -125.28 29.80
N LYS A 53 55.67 -124.86 30.79
CA LYS A 53 55.64 -125.53 32.11
C LYS A 53 55.07 -126.95 32.00
N GLU A 54 54.02 -127.12 31.21
CA GLU A 54 53.37 -128.41 31.00
C GLU A 54 54.29 -129.38 30.22
N PHE A 55 54.98 -128.90 29.18
CA PHE A 55 55.97 -129.67 28.42
C PHE A 55 57.15 -130.16 29.28
N LYS A 56 57.60 -129.37 30.26
CA LYS A 56 58.67 -129.79 31.20
C LYS A 56 58.27 -130.97 32.10
N LYS A 57 56.98 -131.24 32.29
CA LYS A 57 56.46 -132.30 33.18
C LYS A 57 56.27 -133.65 32.49
N ILE A 58 56.39 -133.72 31.17
CA ILE A 58 56.17 -134.94 30.38
C ILE A 58 57.39 -135.87 30.51
N PRO A 59 57.25 -137.20 30.66
CA PRO A 59 58.36 -138.15 30.64
C PRO A 59 59.12 -138.16 29.29
N ASP A 60 60.44 -138.41 29.31
CA ASP A 60 61.31 -138.23 28.14
C ASP A 60 60.90 -139.07 26.91
N ASP A 61 60.29 -140.24 27.12
CA ASP A 61 59.85 -141.15 26.06
C ASP A 61 58.61 -140.62 25.28
N GLU A 62 57.82 -139.74 25.89
CA GLU A 62 56.61 -139.12 25.30
C GLU A 62 56.84 -137.66 24.84
N LYS A 63 57.95 -137.04 25.25
CA LYS A 63 58.32 -135.68 24.83
C LYS A 63 58.42 -135.52 23.32
N LEU A 64 58.88 -136.56 22.62
CA LEU A 64 59.07 -136.54 21.17
C LEU A 64 57.73 -136.44 20.42
N ASN A 65 56.66 -137.04 20.96
CA ASN A 65 55.31 -136.98 20.39
C ASN A 65 54.59 -135.65 20.70
N SER A 66 54.77 -135.10 21.91
CA SER A 66 54.25 -133.77 22.28
C SER A 66 54.97 -132.63 21.58
N PHE A 67 56.24 -132.83 21.16
CA PHE A 67 57.01 -131.90 20.34
C PHE A 67 56.31 -131.54 19.02
N LYS A 68 55.65 -132.53 18.39
CA LYS A 68 54.90 -132.33 17.14
C LYS A 68 53.67 -131.44 17.32
N GLY A 69 52.99 -131.54 18.46
CA GLY A 69 51.87 -130.68 18.83
C GLY A 69 52.32 -129.25 19.15
N LEU A 70 53.51 -129.10 19.72
CA LEU A 70 54.14 -127.79 19.97
C LEU A 70 54.61 -127.10 18.68
N LEU A 71 55.02 -127.81 17.63
CA LEU A 71 55.56 -127.19 16.41
C LEU A 71 54.50 -126.65 15.43
N LYS A 72 53.24 -127.08 15.53
CA LYS A 72 52.18 -126.68 14.58
C LYS A 72 51.63 -125.25 14.80
N GLY A 73 51.94 -124.60 15.92
CA GLY A 73 51.62 -123.19 16.18
C GLY A 73 52.74 -122.27 15.68
N SER A 74 52.74 -121.99 14.39
CA SER A 74 53.81 -121.34 13.63
C SER A 74 54.35 -120.01 14.22
N HIS A 75 55.65 -119.79 13.94
CA HIS A 75 56.54 -118.65 14.18
C HIS A 75 57.09 -118.37 15.59
N ILE A 76 56.27 -118.27 16.64
CA ILE A 76 56.82 -117.98 17.99
C ILE A 76 57.47 -119.24 18.61
N LEU A 77 57.00 -120.43 18.20
CA LEU A 77 57.39 -121.70 18.82
C LEU A 77 58.75 -122.24 18.35
N PHE A 78 59.19 -121.92 17.13
CA PHE A 78 60.56 -122.25 16.68
C PHE A 78 61.62 -121.48 17.51
N LEU A 79 61.24 -120.28 17.96
CA LEU A 79 62.08 -119.41 18.78
C LEU A 79 62.18 -119.89 20.23
N GLY A 80 61.07 -120.36 20.82
CA GLY A 80 61.01 -120.93 22.17
C GLY A 80 61.87 -122.19 22.36
N VAL A 81 61.97 -123.02 21.31
CA VAL A 81 62.83 -124.23 21.33
C VAL A 81 64.31 -123.86 21.16
N LEU A 82 64.64 -122.89 20.30
CA LEU A 82 66.01 -122.35 20.17
C LEU A 82 66.48 -121.68 21.47
N LEU A 83 65.57 -121.11 22.25
CA LEU A 83 65.83 -120.50 23.57
C LEU A 83 66.25 -121.51 24.65
N SER A 84 66.02 -122.81 24.45
CA SER A 84 66.45 -123.84 25.39
C SER A 84 67.90 -124.32 25.14
N ILE A 85 68.59 -123.77 24.12
CA ILE A 85 69.99 -124.05 23.79
C ILE A 85 70.88 -123.01 24.52
N PRO A 86 71.78 -123.44 25.43
CA PRO A 86 72.63 -122.51 26.17
C PRO A 86 73.57 -121.73 25.21
N ASN A 87 73.71 -120.43 25.47
CA ASN A 87 74.57 -119.46 24.77
C ASN A 87 74.05 -118.84 23.45
N SER A 88 73.17 -119.48 22.69
CA SER A 88 72.49 -118.84 21.53
C SER A 88 71.17 -118.16 21.93
N GLY A 89 70.42 -118.73 22.88
CA GLY A 89 69.14 -118.17 23.34
C GLY A 89 69.23 -116.78 23.98
N ALA A 90 70.34 -116.45 24.66
CA ALA A 90 70.46 -115.20 25.41
C ALA A 90 70.55 -113.94 24.51
N ALA A 91 71.24 -114.03 23.37
CA ALA A 91 71.36 -112.91 22.42
C ALA A 91 70.03 -112.64 21.69
N TYR A 92 69.33 -113.70 21.25
CA TYR A 92 68.01 -113.57 20.65
C TYR A 92 66.97 -113.04 21.64
N GLN A 93 67.03 -113.44 22.91
CA GLN A 93 66.12 -112.93 23.94
C GLN A 93 66.30 -111.42 24.17
N THR A 94 67.55 -110.93 24.19
CA THR A 94 67.86 -109.50 24.35
C THR A 94 67.31 -108.67 23.19
N GLU A 95 67.44 -109.17 21.95
CA GLU A 95 66.88 -108.51 20.76
C GLU A 95 65.34 -108.51 20.78
N ILE A 96 64.71 -109.61 21.20
CA ILE A 96 63.25 -109.69 21.38
C ILE A 96 62.75 -108.67 22.40
N ASP A 97 63.44 -108.53 23.54
CA ASP A 97 63.06 -107.57 24.57
C ASP A 97 63.25 -106.13 24.10
N SER A 98 64.29 -105.86 23.30
CA SER A 98 64.51 -104.57 22.63
C SER A 98 63.39 -104.24 21.64
N LEU A 99 63.00 -105.19 20.77
CA LEU A 99 61.89 -105.05 19.82
C LEU A 99 60.56 -104.81 20.55
N MET A 100 60.31 -105.55 21.63
CA MET A 100 59.10 -105.41 22.45
C MET A 100 59.05 -104.04 23.13
N LYS A 101 60.17 -103.55 23.65
CA LYS A 101 60.26 -102.21 24.25
C LYS A 101 59.98 -101.13 23.22
N ARG A 102 60.56 -101.23 22.01
CA ARG A 102 60.31 -100.29 20.91
C ARG A 102 58.84 -100.30 20.49
N SER A 103 58.24 -101.47 20.32
CA SER A 103 56.81 -101.65 20.01
C SER A 103 55.93 -100.99 21.06
N LYS A 104 56.18 -101.28 22.34
CA LYS A 104 55.41 -100.72 23.45
C LYS A 104 55.52 -99.21 23.52
N VAL A 105 56.69 -98.63 23.25
CA VAL A 105 56.86 -97.17 23.23
C VAL A 105 56.10 -96.55 22.06
N SER A 106 56.20 -97.09 20.84
CA SER A 106 55.46 -96.59 19.68
C SER A 106 53.95 -96.69 19.86
N GLU A 107 53.46 -97.79 20.42
CA GLU A 107 52.03 -97.98 20.71
C GLU A 107 51.54 -96.98 21.76
N ASN A 108 52.31 -96.76 22.83
CA ASN A 108 51.95 -95.76 23.86
C ASN A 108 51.98 -94.33 23.30
N VAL A 109 52.96 -93.98 22.46
CA VAL A 109 53.02 -92.66 21.82
C VAL A 109 51.83 -92.44 20.88
N PHE A 110 51.47 -93.45 20.07
CA PHE A 110 50.29 -93.41 19.23
C PHE A 110 49.02 -93.16 20.05
N LEU A 111 48.79 -93.95 21.09
CA LEU A 111 47.60 -93.84 21.94
C LEU A 111 47.51 -92.49 22.66
N ASN A 112 48.64 -91.92 23.08
CA ASN A 112 48.68 -90.59 23.70
C ASN A 112 48.29 -89.47 22.72
N VAL A 113 48.80 -89.52 21.48
CA VAL A 113 48.48 -88.54 20.43
C VAL A 113 47.03 -88.70 19.97
N TYR A 114 46.60 -89.94 19.76
CA TYR A 114 45.23 -90.28 19.41
C TYR A 114 44.22 -89.75 20.44
N LYS A 115 44.49 -89.89 21.74
CA LYS A 115 43.59 -89.39 22.79
C LYS A 115 43.29 -87.91 22.65
N VAL A 116 44.30 -87.09 22.36
CA VAL A 116 44.13 -85.64 22.18
C VAL A 116 43.39 -85.34 20.87
N LEU A 117 43.68 -86.08 19.80
CA LEU A 117 43.06 -85.88 18.50
C LEU A 117 41.61 -86.37 18.45
N ALA A 118 41.24 -87.42 19.19
CA ALA A 118 39.90 -87.99 19.21
C ALA A 118 38.89 -87.08 19.93
N GLU A 119 39.35 -86.33 20.94
CA GLU A 119 38.51 -85.39 21.70
C GLU A 119 38.44 -83.99 21.07
N ALA A 120 39.26 -83.71 20.05
CA ALA A 120 39.32 -82.39 19.43
C ALA A 120 38.13 -82.15 18.47
N PRO A 121 37.37 -81.04 18.65
CA PRO A 121 36.33 -80.65 17.69
C PRO A 121 36.95 -80.18 16.37
N ASP A 122 36.27 -80.46 15.25
CA ASP A 122 36.73 -80.04 13.93
C ASP A 122 36.66 -78.50 13.77
N PRO A 123 37.77 -77.82 13.47
CA PRO A 123 37.79 -76.37 13.30
C PRO A 123 37.23 -75.90 11.95
N TYR A 124 37.12 -76.77 10.92
CA TYR A 124 36.70 -76.36 9.57
C TYR A 124 35.32 -75.68 9.54
N PRO A 125 34.25 -76.22 10.15
CA PRO A 125 32.91 -75.62 10.10
C PRO A 125 32.84 -74.23 10.77
N LEU A 126 33.64 -74.01 11.80
CA LEU A 126 33.71 -72.71 12.49
C LEU A 126 34.43 -71.66 11.65
N LEU A 127 35.50 -72.06 10.95
CA LEU A 127 36.23 -71.17 10.04
C LEU A 127 35.37 -70.80 8.82
N GLU A 128 34.63 -71.75 8.26
CA GLU A 128 33.69 -71.51 7.16
C GLU A 128 32.56 -70.55 7.57
N ALA A 129 31.94 -70.79 8.73
CA ALA A 129 30.92 -69.88 9.26
C ALA A 129 31.47 -68.47 9.54
N ALA A 130 32.72 -68.34 9.99
CA ALA A 130 33.35 -67.04 10.23
C ALA A 130 33.60 -66.27 8.92
N VAL A 131 34.01 -66.95 7.84
CA VAL A 131 34.15 -66.34 6.51
C VAL A 131 32.80 -65.90 5.97
N ASP A 132 31.79 -66.76 6.05
CA ASP A 132 30.44 -66.44 5.60
C ASP A 132 29.85 -65.25 6.37
N GLN A 133 30.09 -65.16 7.68
CA GLN A 133 29.69 -64.00 8.49
C GLN A 133 30.44 -62.73 8.09
N ALA A 134 31.75 -62.82 7.81
CA ALA A 134 32.54 -61.67 7.36
C ALA A 134 32.06 -61.15 6.00
N VAL A 135 31.77 -62.04 5.05
CA VAL A 135 31.22 -61.68 3.73
C VAL A 135 29.86 -60.99 3.90
N LYS A 136 28.93 -61.60 4.65
CA LYS A 136 27.61 -61.01 4.92
C LYS A 136 27.70 -59.65 5.61
N ALA A 137 28.64 -59.45 6.53
CA ALA A 137 28.86 -58.17 7.17
C ALA A 137 29.35 -57.10 6.19
N THR A 138 30.27 -57.45 5.28
CA THR A 138 30.73 -56.50 4.25
C THR A 138 29.64 -56.13 3.26
N GLU A 139 28.81 -57.08 2.84
CA GLU A 139 27.66 -56.83 1.97
C GLU A 139 26.61 -55.96 2.67
N ALA A 140 26.32 -56.23 3.95
CA ALA A 140 25.41 -55.41 4.74
C ALA A 140 25.92 -53.96 4.86
N HIS A 141 27.21 -53.76 5.14
CA HIS A 141 27.81 -52.42 5.20
C HIS A 141 27.81 -51.72 3.84
N ALA A 142 28.04 -52.44 2.73
CA ALA A 142 27.95 -51.87 1.39
C ALA A 142 26.52 -51.42 1.06
N LEU A 143 25.52 -52.23 1.39
CA LEU A 143 24.10 -51.90 1.21
C LEU A 143 23.67 -50.74 2.12
N GLU A 144 24.14 -50.67 3.36
CA GLU A 144 23.90 -49.54 4.26
C GLU A 144 24.51 -48.24 3.72
N ALA A 145 25.72 -48.30 3.16
CA ALA A 145 26.37 -47.13 2.55
C ALA A 145 25.66 -46.66 1.26
N GLU A 146 25.23 -47.60 0.41
CA GLU A 146 24.45 -47.27 -0.78
C GLU A 146 23.08 -46.69 -0.42
N SER A 147 22.41 -47.29 0.58
CA SER A 147 21.15 -46.78 1.11
C SER A 147 21.29 -45.39 1.72
N SER A 148 22.33 -45.13 2.53
CA SER A 148 22.57 -43.82 3.12
C SER A 148 22.87 -42.76 2.06
N SER A 149 23.71 -43.08 1.07
CA SER A 149 24.01 -42.19 -0.05
C SER A 149 22.76 -41.88 -0.89
N ALA A 150 21.90 -42.87 -1.14
CA ALA A 150 20.65 -42.66 -1.84
C ALA A 150 19.68 -41.79 -1.03
N LEU A 151 19.64 -41.98 0.29
CA LEU A 151 18.81 -41.20 1.21
C LEU A 151 19.26 -39.73 1.24
N ASP A 152 20.58 -39.47 1.29
CA ASP A 152 21.12 -38.11 1.29
C ASP A 152 20.96 -37.41 -0.07
N ALA A 153 21.09 -38.14 -1.18
CA ALA A 153 20.75 -37.62 -2.51
C ALA A 153 19.27 -37.24 -2.62
N SER A 154 18.38 -38.06 -2.05
CA SER A 154 16.94 -37.78 -1.99
C SER A 154 16.64 -36.54 -1.14
N LYS A 155 17.24 -36.42 0.06
CA LYS A 155 17.11 -35.23 0.91
C LYS A 155 17.56 -33.96 0.20
N CYS A 156 18.73 -33.98 -0.43
CA CYS A 156 19.24 -32.82 -1.16
C CYS A 156 18.29 -32.41 -2.31
N ARG A 157 17.67 -33.37 -2.98
CA ARG A 157 16.68 -33.08 -4.02
C ARG A 157 15.38 -32.50 -3.47
N VAL A 158 14.93 -32.97 -2.30
CA VAL A 158 13.78 -32.38 -1.59
C VAL A 158 14.08 -30.94 -1.20
N GLU A 159 15.22 -30.67 -0.56
CA GLU A 159 15.65 -29.31 -0.19
C GLU A 159 15.73 -28.36 -1.40
N GLN A 160 16.23 -28.85 -2.55
CA GLN A 160 16.27 -28.05 -3.79
C GLN A 160 14.87 -27.74 -4.33
N LEU A 161 13.93 -28.68 -4.24
CA LEU A 161 12.55 -28.47 -4.67
C LEU A 161 11.84 -27.50 -3.74
N GLU A 162 12.01 -27.64 -2.42
CA GLU A 162 11.49 -26.71 -1.42
C GLU A 162 12.02 -25.29 -1.65
N ALA A 163 13.33 -25.12 -1.77
CA ALA A 163 13.93 -23.81 -2.04
C ALA A 163 13.47 -23.19 -3.37
N ARG A 164 13.14 -24.01 -4.38
CA ARG A 164 12.58 -23.54 -5.64
C ARG A 164 11.12 -23.14 -5.50
N MET A 165 10.32 -23.88 -4.73
CA MET A 165 8.94 -23.52 -4.43
C MET A 165 8.89 -22.23 -3.63
N ASP A 166 9.72 -22.07 -2.60
CA ASP A 166 9.78 -20.84 -1.79
C ASP A 166 10.10 -19.61 -2.64
N LYS A 167 11.06 -19.72 -3.56
CA LYS A 167 11.37 -18.63 -4.51
C LYS A 167 10.19 -18.30 -5.42
N LEU A 168 9.47 -19.31 -5.92
CA LEU A 168 8.28 -19.09 -6.76
C LEU A 168 7.14 -18.48 -5.97
N VAL A 169 6.94 -18.89 -4.71
CA VAL A 169 5.93 -18.31 -3.81
C VAL A 169 6.24 -16.85 -3.56
N VAL A 170 7.46 -16.51 -3.14
CA VAL A 170 7.89 -15.11 -2.91
C VAL A 170 7.75 -14.27 -4.18
N GLN A 171 8.15 -14.80 -5.33
CA GLN A 171 7.99 -14.10 -6.60
C GLN A 171 6.51 -13.83 -6.88
N LYS A 172 5.63 -14.84 -6.75
CA LYS A 172 4.19 -14.69 -6.99
C LYS A 172 3.53 -13.74 -6.00
N GLU A 173 3.91 -13.79 -4.73
CA GLU A 173 3.46 -12.82 -3.73
C GLU A 173 3.87 -11.39 -4.12
N SER A 174 5.12 -11.19 -4.56
CA SER A 174 5.58 -9.87 -5.01
C SER A 174 4.84 -9.36 -6.25
N GLU A 175 4.58 -10.23 -7.23
CA GLU A 175 3.82 -9.89 -8.44
C GLU A 175 2.37 -9.53 -8.12
N ILE A 176 1.73 -10.33 -7.26
CA ILE A 176 0.36 -10.09 -6.80
C ILE A 176 0.28 -8.77 -6.03
N ASN A 177 1.20 -8.54 -5.09
CA ASN A 177 1.25 -7.31 -4.30
C ASN A 177 1.50 -6.07 -5.20
N ALA A 178 2.39 -6.16 -6.18
CA ALA A 178 2.63 -5.08 -7.13
C ALA A 178 1.37 -4.76 -7.95
N ALA A 179 0.68 -5.78 -8.47
CA ALA A 179 -0.56 -5.61 -9.22
C ALA A 179 -1.70 -5.04 -8.37
N TYR A 180 -1.81 -5.46 -7.10
CA TYR A 180 -2.77 -4.87 -6.17
C TYR A 180 -2.44 -3.42 -5.84
N ASN A 181 -1.17 -3.09 -5.61
CA ASN A 181 -0.73 -1.73 -5.31
C ASN A 181 -0.98 -0.78 -6.49
N GLU A 182 -0.65 -1.19 -7.73
CA GLU A 182 -0.91 -0.42 -8.94
C GLU A 182 -2.41 -0.17 -9.11
N ARG A 183 -3.22 -1.22 -8.99
CA ARG A 183 -4.68 -1.08 -9.07
C ARG A 183 -5.25 -0.21 -7.95
N MET A 184 -4.63 -0.24 -6.76
CA MET A 184 -5.06 0.62 -5.67
C MET A 184 -4.75 2.08 -5.96
N HIS A 185 -3.55 2.38 -6.45
CA HIS A 185 -3.15 3.71 -6.88
C HIS A 185 -4.09 4.26 -7.97
N ASP A 186 -4.44 3.46 -8.98
CA ASP A 186 -5.38 3.86 -10.04
C ASP A 186 -6.77 4.23 -9.48
N TYR A 187 -7.26 3.47 -8.51
CA TYR A 187 -8.54 3.78 -7.86
C TYR A 187 -8.45 5.03 -6.99
N GLU A 188 -7.35 5.23 -6.27
CA GLU A 188 -7.11 6.43 -5.47
C GLU A 188 -6.99 7.69 -6.34
N GLU A 189 -6.26 7.63 -7.45
CA GLU A 189 -6.13 8.75 -8.40
C GLU A 189 -7.50 9.11 -9.02
N ARG A 190 -8.25 8.08 -9.44
CA ARG A 190 -9.62 8.28 -9.96
C ARG A 190 -10.56 8.86 -8.90
N GLU A 191 -10.44 8.43 -7.65
CA GLU A 191 -11.22 9.00 -6.55
C GLU A 191 -10.87 10.47 -6.34
N GLN A 192 -9.58 10.81 -6.32
CA GLN A 192 -9.12 12.20 -6.21
C GLN A 192 -9.64 13.07 -7.34
N ASP A 193 -9.63 12.58 -8.59
CA ASP A 193 -10.18 13.32 -9.74
C ASP A 193 -11.68 13.56 -9.61
N LEU A 194 -12.44 12.55 -9.19
CA LEU A 194 -13.87 12.69 -8.93
C LEU A 194 -14.13 13.67 -7.79
N GLN A 195 -13.32 13.64 -6.72
CA GLN A 195 -13.41 14.59 -5.61
C GLN A 195 -13.12 16.02 -6.08
N ARG A 196 -12.09 16.23 -6.93
CA ARG A 196 -11.78 17.53 -7.55
C ARG A 196 -12.94 18.03 -8.41
N GLN A 197 -13.53 17.18 -9.25
CA GLN A 197 -14.70 17.55 -10.06
C GLN A 197 -15.91 17.94 -9.19
N VAL A 198 -16.19 17.17 -8.14
CA VAL A 198 -17.27 17.49 -7.20
C VAL A 198 -17.00 18.81 -6.47
N ALA A 199 -15.76 19.09 -6.09
CA ALA A 199 -15.38 20.38 -5.48
C ALA A 199 -15.62 21.54 -6.46
N LEU A 200 -15.16 21.40 -7.71
CA LEU A 200 -15.38 22.40 -8.76
C LEU A 200 -16.88 22.68 -9.00
N TYR A 201 -17.71 21.63 -9.15
CA TYR A 201 -19.15 21.82 -9.33
C TYR A 201 -19.83 22.42 -8.09
N ARG A 202 -19.37 22.09 -6.88
CA ARG A 202 -19.87 22.71 -5.65
C ARG A 202 -19.54 24.20 -5.60
N ASP A 203 -18.33 24.58 -6.00
CA ASP A 203 -17.90 25.98 -6.04
C ASP A 203 -18.69 26.75 -7.10
N GLN A 204 -18.88 26.19 -8.31
CA GLN A 204 -19.73 26.79 -9.34
C GLN A 204 -21.17 27.02 -8.86
N VAL A 205 -21.76 26.06 -8.14
CA VAL A 205 -23.10 26.24 -7.55
C VAL A 205 -23.10 27.31 -6.47
N ARG A 206 -22.03 27.40 -5.67
CA ARG A 206 -21.88 28.44 -4.64
C ARG A 206 -21.81 29.83 -5.29
N ASP A 207 -21.01 29.99 -6.34
CA ASP A 207 -20.84 31.26 -7.05
C ASP A 207 -22.12 31.69 -7.76
N LEU A 208 -22.83 30.76 -8.40
CA LEU A 208 -24.14 31.04 -8.99
C LEU A 208 -25.17 31.46 -7.95
N ARG A 209 -25.16 30.84 -6.76
CA ARG A 209 -26.05 31.24 -5.65
C ARG A 209 -25.72 32.64 -5.15
N LEU A 210 -24.44 32.94 -4.91
CA LEU A 210 -24.00 34.28 -4.48
C LEU A 210 -24.30 35.36 -5.53
N SER A 211 -24.09 35.04 -6.81
CA SER A 211 -24.43 35.94 -7.93
C SER A 211 -25.95 36.19 -7.99
N ASN A 212 -26.76 35.14 -7.82
CA ASN A 212 -28.22 35.28 -7.78
C ASN A 212 -28.67 36.11 -6.57
N GLU A 213 -28.15 35.85 -5.38
CA GLU A 213 -28.43 36.64 -4.17
C GLU A 213 -28.06 38.12 -4.37
N SER A 214 -26.89 38.40 -4.96
CA SER A 214 -26.47 39.76 -5.32
C SER A 214 -27.40 40.44 -6.33
N ASN A 215 -27.83 39.71 -7.36
CA ASN A 215 -28.78 40.25 -8.34
C ASN A 215 -30.16 40.48 -7.74
N GLN A 216 -30.63 39.59 -6.86
CA GLN A 216 -31.89 39.74 -6.15
C GLN A 216 -31.86 40.96 -5.22
N ALA A 217 -30.76 41.18 -4.50
CA ALA A 217 -30.57 42.37 -3.67
C ALA A 217 -30.61 43.66 -4.51
N LYS A 218 -29.90 43.71 -5.65
CA LYS A 218 -29.93 44.86 -6.55
C LYS A 218 -31.32 45.15 -7.11
N LEU A 219 -32.09 44.11 -7.47
CA LEU A 219 -33.46 44.26 -7.95
C LEU A 219 -34.38 44.81 -6.86
N PHE A 220 -34.22 44.32 -5.63
CA PHE A 220 -34.96 44.83 -4.47
C PHE A 220 -34.63 46.30 -4.19
N ASP A 221 -33.35 46.65 -4.16
CA ASP A 221 -32.89 48.04 -3.97
C ASP A 221 -33.41 48.97 -5.08
N HIS A 222 -33.37 48.52 -6.34
CA HIS A 222 -33.89 49.30 -7.47
C HIS A 222 -35.40 49.53 -7.36
N SER A 223 -36.17 48.48 -7.02
CA SER A 223 -37.61 48.60 -6.78
C SER A 223 -37.89 49.59 -5.65
N GLN A 224 -37.15 49.51 -4.54
CA GLN A 224 -37.32 50.40 -3.40
C GLN A 224 -36.99 51.86 -3.78
N CYS A 225 -35.92 52.10 -4.53
CA CYS A 225 -35.59 53.44 -5.03
C CYS A 225 -36.67 53.98 -5.97
N GLN A 226 -37.22 53.14 -6.86
CA GLN A 226 -38.30 53.53 -7.76
C GLN A 226 -39.58 53.88 -6.99
N ASP A 227 -39.96 53.07 -6.00
CA ASP A 227 -41.11 53.35 -5.13
C ASP A 227 -40.91 54.68 -4.38
N GLN A 228 -39.70 54.92 -3.86
CA GLN A 228 -39.35 56.19 -3.20
C GLN A 228 -39.39 57.38 -4.17
N GLU A 229 -38.94 57.21 -5.41
CA GLU A 229 -39.04 58.24 -6.45
C GLU A 229 -40.51 58.55 -6.76
N ILE A 230 -41.35 57.53 -6.95
CA ILE A 230 -42.79 57.70 -7.19
C ILE A 230 -43.45 58.45 -6.04
N ILE A 231 -43.14 58.09 -4.79
CA ILE A 231 -43.66 58.80 -3.60
C ILE A 231 -43.22 60.28 -3.61
N SER A 232 -41.95 60.55 -3.91
CA SER A 232 -41.43 61.93 -4.01
C SER A 232 -42.14 62.72 -5.11
N ARG A 233 -42.34 62.12 -6.30
CA ARG A 233 -43.04 62.73 -7.44
C ARG A 233 -44.51 63.01 -7.13
N LEU A 234 -45.19 62.11 -6.43
CA LEU A 234 -46.56 62.31 -5.98
C LEU A 234 -46.64 63.49 -5.00
N ALA A 235 -45.73 63.57 -4.03
CA ALA A 235 -45.66 64.70 -3.10
C ALA A 235 -45.37 66.04 -3.82
N GLU A 236 -44.49 66.05 -4.83
CA GLU A 236 -44.24 67.22 -5.68
C GLU A 236 -45.51 67.64 -6.45
N ALA A 237 -46.23 66.66 -7.02
CA ALA A 237 -47.47 66.91 -7.75
C ALA A 237 -48.58 67.47 -6.84
N ASP A 238 -48.72 66.95 -5.61
CA ASP A 238 -49.66 67.47 -4.62
C ASP A 238 -49.35 68.93 -4.25
N MET A 239 -48.07 69.27 -4.06
CA MET A 239 -47.67 70.67 -3.80
C MET A 239 -47.99 71.59 -4.97
N ILE A 240 -47.69 71.17 -6.21
CA ILE A 240 -48.04 71.94 -7.41
C ILE A 240 -49.55 72.12 -7.56
N MET A 241 -50.33 71.08 -7.24
CA MET A 241 -51.79 71.13 -7.27
C MET A 241 -52.34 72.14 -6.25
N VAL A 242 -51.80 72.17 -5.02
CA VAL A 242 -52.16 73.17 -4.01
C VAL A 242 -51.78 74.57 -4.44
N ASP A 243 -50.58 74.76 -5.00
CA ASP A 243 -50.13 76.05 -5.53
C ASP A 243 -51.00 76.52 -6.70
N LEU A 244 -51.40 75.60 -7.58
CA LEU A 244 -52.31 75.86 -8.70
C LEU A 244 -53.70 76.26 -8.20
N GLU A 245 -54.24 75.57 -7.18
CA GLU A 245 -55.54 75.91 -6.59
C GLU A 245 -55.51 77.31 -5.93
N CYS A 246 -54.42 77.60 -5.21
CA CYS A 246 -54.18 78.91 -4.61
C CYS A 246 -54.04 80.01 -5.68
N ALA A 247 -53.30 79.75 -6.77
CA ALA A 247 -53.17 80.67 -7.90
C ALA A 247 -54.51 80.90 -8.59
N ASN A 248 -55.29 79.84 -8.84
CA ASN A 248 -56.63 79.92 -9.43
C ASN A 248 -57.60 80.72 -8.56
N SER A 249 -57.60 80.50 -7.24
CA SER A 249 -58.40 81.28 -6.28
C SER A 249 -58.02 82.77 -6.29
N ARG A 250 -56.72 83.07 -6.35
CA ARG A 250 -56.21 84.44 -6.47
C ARG A 250 -56.63 85.09 -7.80
N VAL A 251 -56.52 84.37 -8.91
CA VAL A 251 -56.96 84.84 -10.24
C VAL A 251 -58.46 85.12 -10.21
N ALA A 252 -59.29 84.20 -9.72
CA ALA A 252 -60.74 84.40 -9.60
C ALA A 252 -61.09 85.65 -8.75
N THR A 253 -60.36 85.90 -7.67
CA THR A 253 -60.53 87.09 -6.84
C THR A 253 -60.17 88.38 -7.61
N ILE A 254 -59.06 88.37 -8.36
CA ILE A 254 -58.63 89.50 -9.19
C ILE A 254 -59.63 89.74 -10.32
N GLU A 255 -60.09 88.69 -10.99
CA GLU A 255 -61.11 88.78 -12.04
C GLU A 255 -62.41 89.37 -11.51
N GLN A 256 -62.87 88.95 -10.32
CA GLN A 256 -64.04 89.53 -9.69
C GLN A 256 -63.85 91.02 -9.36
N ARG A 257 -62.67 91.42 -8.86
CA ARG A 257 -62.35 92.82 -8.60
C ARG A 257 -62.34 93.64 -9.91
N ASN A 258 -61.66 93.14 -10.94
CA ASN A 258 -61.57 93.79 -12.24
C ASN A 258 -62.96 93.91 -12.89
N ALA A 259 -63.82 92.90 -12.76
CA ALA A 259 -65.21 92.96 -13.23
C ALA A 259 -66.01 94.07 -12.51
N ARG A 260 -65.88 94.18 -11.18
CA ARG A 260 -66.51 95.26 -10.41
C ARG A 260 -66.00 96.64 -10.82
N GLU A 261 -64.68 96.79 -11.03
CA GLU A 261 -64.07 98.03 -11.51
C GLU A 261 -64.56 98.39 -12.92
N ALA A 262 -64.68 97.41 -13.82
CA ALA A 262 -65.22 97.59 -15.16
C ALA A 262 -66.70 97.99 -15.14
N ASP A 263 -67.52 97.36 -14.28
CA ASP A 263 -68.93 97.74 -14.07
C ASP A 263 -69.04 99.16 -13.54
N PHE A 264 -68.22 99.53 -12.55
CA PHE A 264 -68.16 100.90 -12.04
C PHE A 264 -67.80 101.91 -13.13
N ALA A 265 -66.72 101.66 -13.88
CA ALA A 265 -66.30 102.51 -15.00
C ALA A 265 -67.40 102.62 -16.07
N ARG A 266 -68.13 101.54 -16.35
CA ARG A 266 -69.28 101.54 -17.27
C ARG A 266 -70.41 102.42 -16.76
N THR A 267 -70.77 102.30 -15.48
CA THR A 267 -71.81 103.17 -14.88
C THR A 267 -71.40 104.64 -14.90
N GLU A 268 -70.12 104.95 -14.66
CA GLU A 268 -69.60 106.32 -14.73
C GLU A 268 -69.62 106.84 -16.17
N VAL A 269 -69.22 106.03 -17.15
CA VAL A 269 -69.31 106.37 -18.58
C VAL A 269 -70.76 106.63 -18.98
N ASP A 270 -71.71 105.81 -18.55
CA ASP A 270 -73.13 106.01 -18.87
C ASP A 270 -73.69 107.26 -18.17
N ALA A 271 -73.27 107.54 -16.93
CA ALA A 271 -73.60 108.80 -16.24
C ALA A 271 -73.02 110.02 -16.97
N LEU A 272 -71.77 109.96 -17.42
CA LEU A 272 -71.12 111.01 -18.22
C LEU A 272 -71.80 111.18 -19.58
N LYS A 273 -72.23 110.11 -20.25
CA LYS A 273 -73.03 110.20 -21.48
C LYS A 273 -74.37 110.88 -21.26
N ILE A 274 -75.06 110.60 -20.14
CA ILE A 274 -76.30 111.28 -19.79
C ILE A 274 -76.04 112.78 -19.58
N LYS A 275 -75.00 113.14 -18.81
CA LYS A 275 -74.58 114.54 -18.63
C LYS A 275 -74.24 115.20 -19.97
N LEU A 276 -73.49 114.52 -20.84
CA LEU A 276 -73.18 115.03 -22.17
C LEU A 276 -74.46 115.26 -23.00
N LYS A 277 -75.44 114.37 -22.89
CA LYS A 277 -76.75 114.52 -23.55
C LYS A 277 -77.55 115.71 -22.99
N THR A 278 -77.45 116.01 -21.70
CA THR A 278 -78.04 117.24 -21.14
C THR A 278 -77.37 118.52 -21.62
N TYR A 279 -76.15 118.43 -22.16
CA TYR A 279 -75.47 119.52 -22.85
C TYR A 279 -75.56 119.40 -24.38
N ALA A 280 -76.43 118.55 -24.94
CA ALA A 280 -76.51 118.38 -26.39
C ALA A 280 -77.19 119.57 -27.11
N ASP A 281 -77.98 120.35 -26.38
CA ASP A 281 -78.63 121.58 -26.83
C ASP A 281 -77.72 122.80 -26.71
N TYR A 282 -76.51 122.67 -26.14
CA TYR A 282 -75.58 123.80 -25.98
C TYR A 282 -75.22 124.47 -27.30
N ASP A 283 -75.07 123.69 -28.38
CA ASP A 283 -74.80 124.23 -29.72
C ASP A 283 -76.02 124.93 -30.34
N GLU A 284 -77.24 124.48 -30.03
CA GLU A 284 -78.48 125.16 -30.45
C GLU A 284 -78.67 126.45 -29.64
N VAL A 285 -78.55 126.39 -28.32
CA VAL A 285 -78.61 127.56 -27.44
C VAL A 285 -77.52 128.56 -27.80
N LYS A 286 -76.30 128.10 -28.13
CA LYS A 286 -75.22 128.96 -28.63
C LYS A 286 -75.57 129.60 -29.96
N ARG A 287 -76.17 128.86 -30.91
CA ARG A 287 -76.68 129.43 -32.17
C ARG A 287 -77.81 130.43 -31.94
N GLU A 288 -78.78 130.12 -31.09
CA GLU A 288 -79.86 131.04 -30.72
C GLU A 288 -79.32 132.31 -30.07
N LEU A 289 -78.32 132.19 -29.18
CA LEU A 289 -77.61 133.32 -28.57
C LEU A 289 -76.76 134.10 -29.59
N GLU A 290 -76.12 133.45 -30.56
CA GLU A 290 -75.42 134.11 -31.68
C GLU A 290 -76.40 134.86 -32.58
N ILE A 291 -77.58 134.28 -32.84
CA ILE A 291 -78.66 134.90 -33.60
C ILE A 291 -79.26 136.08 -32.80
N LEU A 292 -79.51 135.94 -31.49
CA LEU A 292 -79.94 137.02 -30.60
C LEU A 292 -78.89 138.12 -30.55
N LYS A 293 -77.61 137.79 -30.43
CA LYS A 293 -76.50 138.74 -30.53
C LYS A 293 -76.54 139.46 -31.87
N TYR A 294 -76.78 138.76 -32.97
CA TYR A 294 -76.88 139.38 -34.28
C TYR A 294 -78.15 140.24 -34.45
N ILE A 295 -79.28 139.89 -33.84
CA ILE A 295 -80.56 140.62 -33.98
C ILE A 295 -80.62 141.83 -33.03
N GLU A 296 -80.13 141.69 -31.80
CA GLU A 296 -80.13 142.73 -30.77
C GLU A 296 -78.99 143.73 -30.98
N PHE A 297 -77.93 143.35 -31.72
CA PHE A 297 -76.81 144.23 -32.09
C PHE A 297 -76.67 144.47 -33.62
N ALA A 298 -77.69 144.17 -34.45
CA ALA A 298 -77.75 144.58 -35.87
C ALA A 298 -78.02 146.09 -36.09
N GLY A 299 -77.99 146.89 -35.03
CA GLY A 299 -78.20 148.34 -35.07
C GLY A 299 -77.18 149.15 -34.27
N PHE A 300 -76.02 148.58 -33.93
CA PHE A 300 -74.99 149.30 -33.19
C PHE A 300 -73.59 148.97 -33.72
N ASP A 301 -73.07 149.88 -34.53
CA ASP A 301 -71.64 150.13 -34.73
C ASP A 301 -71.31 151.29 -33.77
N PRO A 302 -70.43 151.15 -32.78
CA PRO A 302 -69.01 151.40 -33.05
C PRO A 302 -67.99 150.61 -32.18
N ASP A 303 -66.78 150.61 -32.69
CA ASP A 303 -65.46 150.56 -32.02
C ASP A 303 -65.43 150.88 -30.50
N ASP A 304 -64.80 150.01 -29.70
CA ASP A 304 -63.84 150.43 -28.66
C ASP A 304 -62.95 149.26 -28.19
N ASP A 305 -61.65 149.46 -28.37
CA ASP A 305 -60.51 148.73 -27.81
C ASP A 305 -60.58 148.68 -26.28
N TRP A 306 -60.29 147.55 -25.64
CA TRP A 306 -59.53 147.52 -24.39
C TRP A 306 -58.88 146.14 -24.19
N SER A 307 -57.56 146.20 -24.22
CA SER A 307 -56.58 145.14 -24.02
C SER A 307 -56.52 144.65 -22.57
N SER A 308 -56.32 143.32 -22.38
CA SER A 308 -55.40 142.65 -21.41
C SER A 308 -55.53 142.96 -19.88
N PRO A 309 -54.81 142.29 -18.96
CA PRO A 309 -54.17 140.96 -18.93
C PRO A 309 -54.25 140.23 -17.54
N ASP A 310 -53.56 139.08 -17.43
CA ASP A 310 -52.88 138.51 -16.25
C ASP A 310 -53.72 138.12 -15.00
N GLU A 311 -53.40 137.16 -14.12
CA GLU A 311 -52.15 136.68 -13.50
C GLU A 311 -52.53 135.33 -12.78
N ASP A 312 -51.75 134.24 -12.91
CA ASP A 312 -50.79 133.70 -11.92
C ASP A 312 -51.35 133.27 -10.53
N GLU A 313 -50.94 132.08 -10.04
CA GLU A 313 -50.06 131.90 -8.84
C GLU A 313 -50.13 130.48 -8.20
N ASP A 314 -48.94 129.90 -7.96
CA ASP A 314 -48.42 128.91 -6.97
C ASP A 314 -49.33 127.94 -6.17
N GLY A 315 -48.90 126.74 -5.72
CA GLY A 315 -47.57 126.13 -5.62
C GLY A 315 -47.54 124.96 -4.60
N VAL A 316 -46.33 124.43 -4.37
CA VAL A 316 -45.83 123.62 -3.20
C VAL A 316 -45.70 122.07 -3.28
N HIS A 317 -44.50 121.63 -3.69
CA HIS A 317 -43.46 120.76 -3.06
C HIS A 317 -43.72 119.41 -2.29
N LEU A 318 -42.77 118.48 -2.55
CA LEU A 318 -42.51 117.06 -2.22
C LEU A 318 -42.42 116.59 -0.74
N PRO A 319 -42.41 115.25 -0.50
CA PRO A 319 -41.15 114.56 -0.08
C PRO A 319 -40.91 113.13 -0.64
N ASN A 320 -39.62 112.78 -0.86
CA ASN A 320 -39.09 111.40 -1.06
C ASN A 320 -38.84 110.73 0.32
N PRO A 321 -38.90 109.37 0.46
CA PRO A 321 -37.62 108.64 0.54
C PRO A 321 -37.63 107.14 0.13
N ASN A 322 -36.43 106.69 -0.27
CA ASN A 322 -35.80 105.38 -0.01
C ASN A 322 -35.47 104.53 -1.24
N ALA A 323 -34.32 104.83 -1.86
CA ALA A 323 -33.64 104.00 -2.85
C ALA A 323 -32.40 103.25 -2.30
N ASP A 324 -32.16 103.21 -0.97
CA ASP A 324 -30.91 102.67 -0.40
C ASP A 324 -31.05 101.46 0.54
N LYS A 325 -32.18 100.74 0.52
CA LYS A 325 -32.36 99.50 1.31
C LYS A 325 -32.78 98.25 0.51
N ALA A 326 -32.65 98.25 -0.82
CA ALA A 326 -33.01 97.11 -1.66
C ALA A 326 -31.80 96.26 -2.16
N ASN A 327 -30.56 96.72 -1.99
CA ASN A 327 -29.36 95.99 -2.46
C ASN A 327 -28.53 95.30 -1.35
N ALA A 328 -29.01 95.28 -0.10
CA ALA A 328 -28.34 94.55 0.99
C ALA A 328 -28.70 93.05 1.07
N GLN A 329 -29.49 92.54 0.12
CA GLN A 329 -29.94 91.14 0.06
C GLN A 329 -29.71 90.47 -1.31
N GLN A 330 -28.60 90.81 -2.00
CA GLN A 330 -28.08 89.91 -3.02
C GLN A 330 -27.07 88.96 -2.37
N GLY A 331 -27.43 87.68 -2.34
CA GLY A 331 -26.60 86.60 -1.86
C GLY A 331 -25.19 86.64 -2.47
N LYS A 332 -24.22 86.12 -1.70
CA LYS A 332 -22.80 85.89 -2.04
C LYS A 332 -22.38 86.50 -3.38
N SER A 333 -21.63 87.61 -3.35
CA SER A 333 -21.00 88.23 -4.53
C SER A 333 -20.56 87.16 -5.55
N LEU A 334 -20.79 87.39 -6.84
CA LEU A 334 -20.46 86.47 -7.93
C LEU A 334 -19.05 85.87 -7.80
N GLU A 335 -18.11 86.66 -7.27
CA GLU A 335 -16.74 86.27 -6.96
C GLU A 335 -16.65 85.17 -5.86
N VAL A 336 -17.48 85.24 -4.83
CA VAL A 336 -17.59 84.23 -3.76
C VAL A 336 -18.21 82.93 -4.29
N LEU A 337 -19.20 83.01 -5.18
CA LEU A 337 -19.80 81.84 -5.84
C LEU A 337 -18.80 81.16 -6.78
N LEU A 338 -18.08 81.94 -7.60
CA LEU A 338 -17.04 81.44 -8.51
C LEU A 338 -15.88 80.80 -7.75
N THR A 339 -15.40 81.43 -6.67
CA THR A 339 -14.33 80.86 -5.84
C THR A 339 -14.77 79.58 -5.13
N THR A 340 -16.01 79.52 -4.64
CA THR A 340 -16.59 78.30 -4.04
C THR A 340 -16.70 77.19 -5.07
N LYS A 341 -17.19 77.48 -6.28
CA LYS A 341 -17.31 76.49 -7.36
C LYS A 341 -15.95 76.04 -7.87
N ASN A 342 -14.99 76.93 -8.07
CA ASN A 342 -13.63 76.55 -8.43
C ASN A 342 -12.97 75.67 -7.36
N LYS A 343 -13.21 75.96 -6.07
CA LYS A 343 -12.73 75.10 -4.97
C LYS A 343 -13.39 73.72 -4.98
N GLN A 344 -14.70 73.65 -5.23
CA GLN A 344 -15.42 72.37 -5.38
C GLN A 344 -14.90 71.57 -6.58
N ILE A 345 -14.73 72.20 -7.74
CA ILE A 345 -14.19 71.56 -8.95
C ILE A 345 -12.78 71.03 -8.68
N LEU A 346 -11.91 71.80 -8.01
CA LEU A 346 -10.57 71.34 -7.66
C LEU A 346 -10.58 70.15 -6.68
N GLN A 347 -11.52 70.14 -5.72
CA GLN A 347 -11.70 69.01 -4.81
C GLN A 347 -12.19 67.75 -5.54
N GLU A 348 -13.17 67.89 -6.43
CA GLU A 348 -13.66 66.78 -7.25
C GLU A 348 -12.57 66.25 -8.18
N LEU A 349 -11.81 67.13 -8.83
CA LEU A 349 -10.69 66.76 -9.70
C LEU A 349 -9.60 66.00 -8.92
N THR A 350 -9.32 66.42 -7.68
CA THR A 350 -8.40 65.69 -6.79
C THR A 350 -8.94 64.32 -6.42
N ARG A 351 -10.25 64.23 -6.11
CA ARG A 351 -10.91 62.96 -5.79
C ARG A 351 -10.90 62.00 -6.98
N PHE A 352 -11.21 62.49 -8.18
CA PHE A 352 -11.17 61.70 -9.41
C PHE A 352 -9.76 61.22 -9.72
N ARG A 353 -8.71 62.03 -9.50
CA ARG A 353 -7.32 61.59 -9.65
C ARG A 353 -6.98 60.43 -8.72
N ILE A 354 -7.34 60.53 -7.44
CA ILE A 354 -7.08 59.45 -6.46
C ILE A 354 -7.84 58.18 -6.83
N LEU A 355 -9.12 58.30 -7.20
CA LEU A 355 -9.92 57.17 -7.67
C LEU A 355 -9.33 56.53 -8.93
N HIS A 356 -8.87 57.34 -9.88
CA HIS A 356 -8.26 56.86 -11.10
C HIS A 356 -6.96 56.08 -10.82
N THR A 357 -6.07 56.63 -9.98
CA THR A 357 -4.83 55.93 -9.58
C THR A 357 -5.12 54.63 -8.82
N SER A 358 -6.13 54.62 -7.94
CA SER A 358 -6.57 53.41 -7.25
C SER A 358 -7.11 52.35 -8.21
N LEU A 359 -7.92 52.78 -9.19
CA LEU A 359 -8.49 51.90 -10.21
C LEU A 359 -7.41 51.35 -11.14
N GLU A 360 -6.43 52.17 -11.55
CA GLU A 360 -5.27 51.73 -12.33
C GLU A 360 -4.43 50.70 -11.56
N ALA A 361 -4.22 50.89 -10.26
CA ALA A 361 -3.51 49.93 -9.42
C ALA A 361 -4.27 48.60 -9.31
N SER A 362 -5.60 48.66 -9.14
CA SER A 362 -6.46 47.48 -9.12
C SER A 362 -6.44 46.74 -10.46
N LEU A 363 -6.56 47.47 -11.57
CA LEU A 363 -6.49 46.89 -12.92
C LEU A 363 -5.15 46.20 -13.16
N LYS A 364 -4.04 46.83 -12.77
CA LYS A 364 -2.71 46.22 -12.85
C LYS A 364 -2.61 44.94 -12.02
N SER A 365 -3.11 44.95 -10.78
CA SER A 365 -3.16 43.74 -9.93
C SER A 365 -3.92 42.60 -10.60
N THR A 366 -5.11 42.88 -11.13
CA THR A 366 -5.91 41.85 -11.82
C THR A 366 -5.25 41.35 -13.10
N GLN A 367 -4.48 42.20 -13.79
CA GLN A 367 -3.76 41.82 -15.00
C GLN A 367 -2.53 40.94 -14.66
N ASP A 368 -1.85 41.24 -13.56
CA ASP A 368 -0.75 40.42 -13.03
C ASP A 368 -1.27 39.04 -12.56
N GLU A 369 -2.39 39.00 -11.84
CA GLU A 369 -3.07 37.74 -11.44
C GLU A 369 -3.53 36.91 -12.65
N LEU A 370 -4.05 37.57 -13.71
CA LEU A 370 -4.41 36.89 -14.95
C LEU A 370 -3.17 36.33 -15.67
N ALA A 371 -2.05 37.06 -15.66
CA ALA A 371 -0.79 36.59 -16.24
C ALA A 371 -0.23 35.40 -15.46
N ASP A 372 -0.29 35.42 -14.13
CA ASP A 372 0.15 34.33 -13.26
C ASP A 372 -0.71 33.08 -13.46
N THR A 373 -2.04 33.22 -13.45
CA THR A 373 -2.95 32.09 -13.72
C THR A 373 -2.74 31.53 -15.13
N HIS A 374 -2.55 32.37 -16.15
CA HIS A 374 -2.23 31.91 -17.50
C HIS A 374 -0.87 31.19 -17.57
N ALA A 375 0.12 31.62 -16.79
CA ALA A 375 1.42 30.95 -16.72
C ALA A 375 1.35 29.59 -15.99
N GLU A 376 0.49 29.46 -14.98
CA GLU A 376 0.21 28.19 -14.30
C GLU A 376 -0.49 27.18 -15.21
N PHE A 377 -1.43 27.62 -16.05
CA PHE A 377 -2.10 26.74 -17.02
C PHE A 377 -1.22 26.33 -18.23
N ALA A 378 -0.13 27.05 -18.49
CA ALA A 378 0.78 26.79 -19.61
C ALA A 378 1.93 25.81 -19.25
N LYS A 379 2.07 25.43 -17.97
CA LYS A 379 2.93 24.33 -17.51
C LYS A 379 2.15 23.03 -17.46
#